data_AF-A0A1I5XR20-F1
#
_entry.id   AF-A0A1I5XR20-F1
#
_cell.length_a   1.000
_cell.length_b   1.000
_cell.length_c   1.000
_cell.angle_alpha   90.00
_cell.angle_beta   90.00
_cell.angle_gamma   90.00
#
_symmetry.space_group_name_H-M   'P 1'
#
loop_
_entity.id
_entity.type
_entity.pdbx_description
1 polymer ?
#
loop_
_entity_poly.entity_id
_entity_poly.type
_entity_poly.pdbx_seq_one_letter_code
_entity_poly.pdbx_strand_id
1 'polypeptide(L)'
;MNAKTSSHEDSVLLSQDEISEYLAAFGGKEVYLREAVLLLPVEKVYALLDINLRSLWEASREIRGGLPTSKTALKYLLKSESDVSIKAQQKFIRAVPMSRQSTELSIAQMENGFTVPTVTCWLGLLELSRLNPVAMDYWKDKLYTLSELSGQVIRSLPDKRDRFFAYTSSGVVALLGCPASRRSMLDLINDLSEDELVQSRALAQLMSADSLATLLRLAAWFMADSQVANWEFEVEEGTQNVIRATWVIPKWCASTQSWSNPMQAALEKLASLAGLTKKRPGPVTYLGKLWAAHDGMEPESRIRLLRNWVQLKGGRPSFQMLLDLIRVSYDLHIKERGELPLDATAGYWEGACIFRFAETMSIVIRDLQHAGWPTELLISLMDVYDTEYRTARHLLGKPIEN
;
A
#
# COMPACT_ATOMS: atom_id res chain seq x y z
N MET A 1 -23.58 8.45 -20.55
CA MET A 1 -23.82 7.13 -21.17
C MET A 1 -22.60 6.26 -20.89
N ASN A 2 -22.68 5.36 -19.91
CA ASN A 2 -21.62 4.41 -19.56
C ASN A 2 -22.19 2.99 -19.66
N ALA A 3 -21.95 2.32 -20.78
CA ALA A 3 -22.37 0.92 -21.02
C ALA A 3 -21.17 -0.05 -21.09
N LYS A 4 -19.96 0.41 -20.74
CA LYS A 4 -18.75 -0.43 -20.69
C LYS A 4 -18.27 -0.79 -19.27
N THR A 5 -18.86 -0.20 -18.23
CA THR A 5 -18.50 -0.46 -16.82
C THR A 5 -19.30 -1.59 -16.17
N SER A 6 -20.48 -1.96 -16.68
CA SER A 6 -21.35 -2.93 -15.99
C SER A 6 -20.82 -4.36 -16.05
N SER A 7 -20.30 -4.83 -17.19
CA SER A 7 -19.94 -6.24 -17.36
C SER A 7 -18.82 -6.73 -16.44
N HIS A 8 -17.85 -5.86 -16.10
CA HIS A 8 -16.77 -6.23 -15.19
C HIS A 8 -17.21 -6.18 -13.73
N GLU A 9 -17.96 -5.14 -13.34
CA GLU A 9 -18.50 -5.02 -11.97
C GLU A 9 -19.47 -6.17 -11.64
N ASP A 10 -20.29 -6.59 -12.60
CA ASP A 10 -21.22 -7.72 -12.45
C ASP A 10 -20.49 -9.06 -12.25
N SER A 11 -19.25 -9.19 -12.72
CA SER A 11 -18.45 -10.41 -12.56
C SER A 11 -17.67 -10.47 -11.24
N VAL A 12 -17.22 -9.32 -10.71
CA VAL A 12 -16.34 -9.24 -9.53
C VAL A 12 -17.15 -9.10 -8.24
N LEU A 13 -18.35 -8.53 -8.31
CA LEU A 13 -19.18 -8.30 -7.14
C LEU A 13 -20.25 -9.37 -7.00
N LEU A 14 -20.67 -9.61 -5.76
CA LEU A 14 -21.85 -10.41 -5.48
C LEU A 14 -23.13 -9.64 -5.79
N SER A 15 -24.11 -10.36 -6.31
CA SER A 15 -25.50 -9.92 -6.41
C SER A 15 -26.15 -9.85 -5.02
N GLN A 16 -27.29 -9.16 -4.92
CA GLN A 16 -28.02 -9.05 -3.65
C GLN A 16 -28.56 -10.40 -3.14
N ASP A 17 -28.87 -11.32 -4.06
CA ASP A 17 -29.32 -12.67 -3.72
C ASP A 17 -28.17 -13.47 -3.11
N GLU A 18 -26.97 -13.43 -3.72
CA GLU A 18 -25.77 -14.08 -3.20
C GLU A 18 -25.35 -13.51 -1.84
N ILE A 19 -25.45 -12.19 -1.62
CA ILE A 19 -25.20 -11.59 -0.31
C ILE A 19 -26.23 -12.10 0.72
N SER A 20 -27.48 -12.26 0.31
CA SER A 20 -28.54 -12.76 1.20
C SER A 20 -28.34 -14.23 1.57
N GLU A 21 -27.91 -15.05 0.62
CA GLU A 21 -27.53 -16.46 0.84
C GLU A 21 -26.33 -16.55 1.78
N TYR A 22 -25.27 -15.77 1.54
CA TYR A 22 -24.11 -15.69 2.42
C TYR A 22 -24.50 -15.34 3.86
N LEU A 23 -25.32 -14.30 4.06
CA LEU A 23 -25.77 -13.89 5.39
C LEU A 23 -26.70 -14.92 6.04
N ALA A 24 -27.51 -15.64 5.27
CA ALA A 24 -28.38 -16.69 5.79
C ALA A 24 -27.57 -17.89 6.28
N ALA A 25 -26.51 -18.28 5.54
CA ALA A 25 -25.67 -19.41 5.88
C ALA A 25 -24.64 -19.08 6.99
N PHE A 26 -24.03 -17.90 6.96
CA PHE A 26 -22.87 -17.56 7.78
C PHE A 26 -23.05 -16.35 8.70
N GLY A 27 -24.13 -15.57 8.56
CA GLY A 27 -24.30 -14.30 9.26
C GLY A 27 -24.46 -14.39 10.79
N GLY A 28 -24.53 -15.60 11.36
CA GLY A 28 -24.49 -15.86 12.80
C GLY A 28 -23.54 -16.99 13.19
N LYS A 29 -22.64 -17.41 12.30
CA LYS A 29 -21.72 -18.52 12.56
C LYS A 29 -20.57 -18.02 13.44
N GLU A 30 -20.38 -18.64 14.59
CA GLU A 30 -19.21 -18.38 15.43
C GLU A 30 -17.98 -19.08 14.84
N VAL A 31 -16.91 -18.31 14.63
CA VAL A 31 -15.63 -18.80 14.12
C VAL A 31 -14.49 -18.15 14.86
N TYR A 32 -13.32 -18.82 14.88
CA TYR A 32 -12.14 -18.22 15.48
C TYR A 32 -11.53 -17.16 14.57
N LEU A 33 -11.42 -15.92 15.07
CA LEU A 33 -10.68 -14.86 14.41
C LEU A 33 -9.17 -15.14 14.48
N ARG A 34 -8.48 -15.00 13.36
CA ARG A 34 -7.03 -15.20 13.23
C ARG A 34 -6.37 -13.97 12.62
N GLU A 35 -5.23 -13.64 13.17
CA GLU A 35 -4.35 -12.60 12.62
C GLU A 35 -3.61 -13.17 11.41
N ALA A 36 -3.49 -12.38 10.35
CA ALA A 36 -2.66 -12.76 9.22
C ALA A 36 -1.18 -12.61 9.60
N VAL A 37 -0.38 -13.61 9.24
CA VAL A 37 1.07 -13.43 9.22
C VAL A 37 1.46 -12.68 7.94
N LEU A 38 2.59 -11.94 7.97
CA LEU A 38 3.13 -11.12 6.87
C LEU A 38 2.31 -9.93 6.37
N LEU A 39 1.01 -9.85 6.67
CA LEU A 39 0.16 -8.77 6.17
C LEU A 39 -0.37 -7.93 7.31
N LEU A 40 -0.15 -6.62 7.20
CA LEU A 40 -0.81 -5.66 8.07
C LEU A 40 -2.28 -5.52 7.66
N PRO A 41 -3.20 -5.29 8.61
CA PRO A 41 -4.57 -4.89 8.29
C PRO A 41 -4.59 -3.66 7.36
N VAL A 42 -5.52 -3.63 6.40
CA VAL A 42 -5.62 -2.55 5.39
C VAL A 42 -5.77 -1.19 6.07
N GLU A 43 -6.47 -1.12 7.19
CA GLU A 43 -6.68 0.09 7.98
C GLU A 43 -5.37 0.63 8.56
N LYS A 44 -4.42 -0.25 8.91
CA LYS A 44 -3.08 0.14 9.37
C LYS A 44 -2.27 0.74 8.22
N VAL A 45 -2.44 0.23 7.00
CA VAL A 45 -1.80 0.80 5.81
C VAL A 45 -2.42 2.16 5.47
N TYR A 46 -3.73 2.32 5.59
CA TYR A 46 -4.36 3.64 5.44
C TYR A 46 -3.87 4.64 6.47
N ALA A 47 -3.72 4.24 7.73
CA ALA A 47 -3.12 5.10 8.76
C ALA A 47 -1.67 5.46 8.43
N LEU A 48 -0.87 4.49 7.95
CA LEU A 48 0.50 4.72 7.51
C LEU A 48 0.57 5.73 6.36
N LEU A 49 -0.36 5.68 5.41
CA LEU A 49 -0.47 6.59 4.28
C LEU A 49 -1.21 7.90 4.60
N ASP A 50 -1.58 8.14 5.87
CA ASP A 50 -2.34 9.33 6.30
C ASP A 50 -3.65 9.51 5.51
N ILE A 51 -4.31 8.40 5.19
CA ILE A 51 -5.58 8.37 4.48
C ILE A 51 -6.71 8.50 5.49
N ASN A 52 -7.49 9.57 5.34
CA ASN A 52 -8.68 9.77 6.14
C ASN A 52 -9.82 8.85 5.66
N LEU A 53 -10.18 7.84 6.47
CA LEU A 53 -11.26 6.90 6.18
C LEU A 53 -12.60 7.58 5.87
N ARG A 54 -12.92 8.71 6.52
CA ARG A 54 -14.14 9.48 6.24
C ARG A 54 -14.11 10.01 4.82
N SER A 55 -13.02 10.68 4.45
CA SER A 55 -12.85 11.28 3.12
C SER A 55 -12.83 10.21 2.03
N LEU A 56 -12.16 9.08 2.27
CA LEU A 56 -12.17 7.92 1.37
C LEU A 56 -13.60 7.39 1.15
N TRP A 57 -14.38 7.28 2.22
CA TRP A 57 -15.76 6.82 2.15
C TRP A 57 -16.67 7.80 1.40
N GLU A 58 -16.48 9.10 1.62
CA GLU A 58 -17.25 10.16 0.95
C GLU A 58 -16.98 10.15 -0.55
N ALA A 59 -15.71 10.09 -0.96
CA ALA A 59 -15.33 9.93 -2.36
C ALA A 59 -15.90 8.65 -2.98
N SER A 60 -15.86 7.53 -2.26
CA SER A 60 -16.44 6.26 -2.72
C SER A 60 -17.95 6.36 -2.95
N ARG A 61 -18.66 7.13 -2.12
CA ARG A 61 -20.11 7.34 -2.22
C ARG A 61 -20.50 8.29 -3.36
N GLU A 62 -19.64 9.22 -3.75
CA GLU A 62 -19.83 10.03 -4.95
C GLU A 62 -19.76 9.18 -6.21
N ILE A 63 -18.85 8.19 -6.24
CA ILE A 63 -18.73 7.23 -7.35
C ILE A 63 -19.88 6.22 -7.32
N ARG A 64 -20.21 5.70 -6.14
CA ARG A 64 -21.22 4.65 -5.95
C ARG A 64 -22.41 5.14 -5.12
N GLY A 65 -23.44 5.57 -5.84
CA GLY A 65 -24.74 5.87 -5.25
C GLY A 65 -25.30 4.69 -4.45
N GLY A 66 -25.90 4.97 -3.29
CA GLY A 66 -26.51 3.96 -2.42
C GLY A 66 -25.65 3.51 -1.23
N LEU A 67 -24.36 3.88 -1.19
CA LEU A 67 -23.53 3.62 0.00
C LEU A 67 -24.07 4.37 1.24
N PRO A 68 -23.99 3.76 2.44
CA PRO A 68 -24.30 4.43 3.70
C PRO A 68 -23.52 5.73 3.89
N THR A 69 -24.04 6.66 4.69
CA THR A 69 -23.32 7.90 5.03
C THR A 69 -21.99 7.58 5.71
N SER A 70 -20.99 8.47 5.61
CA SER A 70 -19.70 8.30 6.26
C SER A 70 -19.84 8.15 7.79
N LYS A 71 -20.78 8.88 8.41
CA LYS A 71 -21.13 8.70 9.83
C LYS A 71 -21.61 7.27 10.14
N THR A 72 -22.45 6.72 9.27
CA THR A 72 -22.93 5.33 9.41
C THR A 72 -21.77 4.37 9.21
N ALA A 73 -20.99 4.49 8.14
CA ALA A 73 -19.87 3.59 7.86
C ALA A 73 -18.83 3.57 8.98
N LEU A 74 -18.39 4.75 9.44
CA LEU A 74 -17.44 4.85 10.56
C LEU A 74 -18.01 4.24 11.85
N LYS A 75 -19.33 4.33 12.08
CA LYS A 75 -19.97 3.65 13.23
C LYS A 75 -19.78 2.13 13.15
N TYR A 76 -19.82 1.52 11.97
CA TYR A 76 -19.65 0.08 11.81
C TYR A 76 -18.19 -0.35 11.69
N LEU A 77 -17.33 0.48 11.08
CA LEU A 77 -15.92 0.16 10.86
C LEU A 77 -15.04 0.40 12.09
N LEU A 78 -15.43 1.29 13.01
CA LEU A 78 -14.60 1.70 14.15
C LEU A 78 -15.15 1.32 15.53
N LYS A 79 -16.41 0.87 15.63
CA LYS A 79 -16.96 0.43 16.92
C LYS A 79 -16.71 -1.05 17.16
N SER A 80 -16.59 -1.41 18.43
CA SER A 80 -16.60 -2.81 18.87
C SER A 80 -17.85 -3.52 18.36
N GLU A 81 -17.69 -4.78 17.95
CA GLU A 81 -18.77 -5.65 17.47
C GLU A 81 -19.91 -5.78 18.49
N SER A 82 -19.59 -5.69 19.80
CA SER A 82 -20.55 -5.73 20.91
C SER A 82 -21.58 -4.60 20.91
N ASP A 83 -21.29 -3.48 20.21
CA ASP A 83 -22.06 -2.24 20.33
C ASP A 83 -23.12 -2.10 19.22
N VAL A 84 -23.24 -3.10 18.34
CA VAL A 84 -24.06 -3.06 17.14
C VAL A 84 -24.83 -4.37 17.00
N SER A 85 -26.16 -4.29 16.90
CA SER A 85 -26.97 -5.50 16.75
C SER A 85 -26.69 -6.22 15.43
N ILE A 86 -26.76 -7.56 15.44
CA ILE A 86 -26.54 -8.42 14.26
C ILE A 86 -27.43 -7.97 13.07
N LYS A 87 -28.70 -7.64 13.32
CA LYS A 87 -29.61 -7.12 12.27
C LYS A 87 -29.09 -5.84 11.62
N ALA A 88 -28.50 -4.95 12.42
CA ALA A 88 -27.95 -3.69 11.93
C ALA A 88 -26.65 -3.90 11.14
N GLN A 89 -25.80 -4.83 11.59
CA GLN A 89 -24.60 -5.26 10.84
C GLN A 89 -24.99 -5.89 9.50
N GLN A 90 -25.93 -6.83 9.47
CA GLN A 90 -26.43 -7.44 8.23
C GLN A 90 -27.02 -6.40 7.26
N LYS A 91 -27.75 -5.40 7.78
CA LYS A 91 -28.25 -4.29 6.94
C LYS A 91 -27.11 -3.46 6.35
N PHE A 92 -26.05 -3.23 7.11
CA PHE A 92 -24.86 -2.53 6.62
C PHE A 92 -24.14 -3.37 5.55
N ILE A 93 -23.94 -4.67 5.78
CA ILE A 93 -23.31 -5.60 4.84
C ILE A 93 -24.05 -5.63 3.50
N ARG A 94 -25.38 -5.72 3.50
CA ARG A 94 -26.19 -5.66 2.25
C ARG A 94 -26.03 -4.35 1.47
N ALA A 95 -25.71 -3.26 2.17
CA ALA A 95 -25.56 -1.94 1.57
C ALA A 95 -24.14 -1.67 1.07
N VAL A 96 -23.17 -2.53 1.36
CA VAL A 96 -21.79 -2.39 0.89
C VAL A 96 -21.48 -3.45 -0.17
N PRO A 97 -20.66 -3.12 -1.18
CA PRO A 97 -20.25 -4.07 -2.20
C PRO A 97 -19.39 -5.16 -1.61
N MET A 98 -19.67 -6.41 -1.95
CA MET A 98 -18.87 -7.56 -1.56
C MET A 98 -18.19 -8.15 -2.79
N SER A 99 -16.87 -8.29 -2.74
CA SER A 99 -16.12 -8.92 -3.81
C SER A 99 -16.29 -10.44 -3.73
N ARG A 100 -16.39 -11.06 -4.91
CA ARG A 100 -16.79 -12.45 -5.08
C ARG A 100 -15.75 -13.40 -4.52
N GLN A 101 -14.49 -13.30 -4.93
CA GLN A 101 -13.49 -14.31 -4.52
C GLN A 101 -13.04 -14.10 -3.07
N SER A 102 -12.98 -12.85 -2.58
CA SER A 102 -12.86 -12.54 -1.16
C SER A 102 -13.95 -13.22 -0.32
N THR A 103 -15.20 -13.19 -0.79
CA THR A 103 -16.32 -13.83 -0.10
C THR A 103 -16.22 -15.36 -0.18
N GLU A 104 -15.87 -15.93 -1.33
CA GLU A 104 -15.63 -17.37 -1.49
C GLU A 104 -14.53 -17.88 -0.55
N LEU A 105 -13.41 -17.14 -0.44
CA LEU A 105 -12.36 -17.46 0.51
C LEU A 105 -12.86 -17.36 1.96
N SER A 106 -13.64 -16.33 2.29
CA SER A 106 -14.26 -16.18 3.61
C SER A 106 -15.16 -17.38 3.95
N ILE A 107 -16.00 -17.82 3.02
CA ILE A 107 -16.84 -19.01 3.15
C ILE A 107 -15.96 -20.25 3.45
N ALA A 108 -14.94 -20.50 2.63
CA ALA A 108 -14.05 -21.64 2.81
C ALA A 108 -13.31 -21.62 4.17
N GLN A 109 -12.86 -20.45 4.63
CA GLN A 109 -12.27 -20.31 5.96
C GLN A 109 -13.30 -20.64 7.06
N MET A 110 -14.50 -20.09 6.97
CA MET A 110 -15.57 -20.29 7.95
C MET A 110 -16.06 -21.73 8.01
N GLU A 111 -16.10 -22.45 6.90
CA GLU A 111 -16.36 -23.89 6.84
C GLU A 111 -15.33 -24.69 7.62
N ASN A 112 -14.07 -24.26 7.58
CA ASN A 112 -12.97 -24.83 8.38
C ASN A 112 -12.91 -24.29 9.83
N GLY A 113 -13.91 -23.50 10.27
CA GLY A 113 -14.04 -23.04 11.65
C GLY A 113 -13.07 -21.92 12.05
N PHE A 114 -12.58 -21.12 11.10
CA PHE A 114 -11.78 -19.93 11.37
C PHE A 114 -12.08 -18.81 10.36
N THR A 115 -11.54 -17.62 10.58
CA THR A 115 -11.46 -16.57 9.56
C THR A 115 -10.15 -15.81 9.71
N VAL A 116 -9.57 -15.38 8.59
CA VAL A 116 -8.39 -14.52 8.53
C VAL A 116 -8.78 -13.23 7.81
N PRO A 117 -9.46 -12.28 8.48
CA PRO A 117 -10.09 -11.13 7.82
C PRO A 117 -9.10 -10.24 7.07
N THR A 118 -7.87 -10.12 7.58
CA THR A 118 -6.83 -9.34 6.89
C THR A 118 -6.56 -9.87 5.49
N VAL A 119 -6.51 -11.20 5.30
CA VAL A 119 -6.27 -11.80 3.98
C VAL A 119 -7.47 -11.58 3.06
N THR A 120 -8.70 -11.78 3.54
CA THR A 120 -9.90 -11.58 2.71
C THR A 120 -10.08 -10.10 2.34
N CYS A 121 -9.79 -9.16 3.26
CA CYS A 121 -9.79 -7.73 2.96
C CYS A 121 -8.76 -7.35 1.88
N TRP A 122 -7.53 -7.86 1.97
CA TRP A 122 -6.53 -7.64 0.91
C TRP A 122 -6.97 -8.22 -0.42
N LEU A 123 -7.49 -9.45 -0.45
CA LEU A 123 -7.99 -10.07 -1.67
C LEU A 123 -9.10 -9.24 -2.31
N GLY A 124 -10.05 -8.74 -1.51
CA GLY A 124 -11.11 -7.87 -1.98
C GLY A 124 -10.60 -6.53 -2.54
N LEU A 125 -9.59 -5.93 -1.91
CA LEU A 125 -8.95 -4.72 -2.43
C LEU A 125 -8.29 -4.96 -3.80
N LEU A 126 -7.59 -6.08 -3.97
CA LEU A 126 -6.93 -6.44 -5.22
C LEU A 126 -7.94 -6.70 -6.35
N GLU A 127 -9.01 -7.43 -6.08
CA GLU A 127 -10.09 -7.68 -7.04
C GLU A 127 -10.71 -6.38 -7.57
N LEU A 128 -10.91 -5.40 -6.67
CA LEU A 128 -11.49 -4.10 -7.04
C LEU A 128 -10.49 -3.18 -7.74
N SER A 129 -9.20 -3.48 -7.68
CA SER A 129 -8.13 -2.66 -8.28
C SER A 129 -7.96 -2.87 -9.79
N ARG A 130 -8.66 -3.84 -10.40
CA ARG A 130 -8.62 -4.15 -11.84
C ARG A 130 -7.19 -4.40 -12.38
N LEU A 131 -6.36 -5.07 -11.57
CA LEU A 131 -5.01 -5.46 -11.95
C LEU A 131 -5.02 -6.37 -13.19
N ASN A 132 -3.89 -6.43 -13.90
CA ASN A 132 -3.68 -7.45 -14.92
C ASN A 132 -3.96 -8.86 -14.34
N PRO A 133 -4.63 -9.77 -15.08
CA PRO A 133 -4.92 -11.12 -14.61
C PRO A 133 -3.69 -11.85 -14.05
N VAL A 134 -2.51 -11.68 -14.66
CA VAL A 134 -1.26 -12.29 -14.17
C VAL A 134 -0.88 -11.77 -12.78
N ALA A 135 -1.01 -10.47 -12.55
CA ALA A 135 -0.75 -9.86 -11.24
C ALA A 135 -1.79 -10.32 -10.20
N MET A 136 -3.06 -10.38 -10.59
CA MET A 136 -4.14 -10.87 -9.73
C MET A 136 -3.91 -12.33 -9.32
N ASP A 137 -3.61 -13.22 -10.28
CA ASP A 137 -3.36 -14.64 -10.02
C ASP A 137 -2.12 -14.84 -9.13
N TYR A 138 -1.06 -14.08 -9.38
CA TYR A 138 0.15 -14.11 -8.56
C TYR A 138 -0.15 -13.82 -7.09
N TRP A 139 -0.85 -12.70 -6.81
CA TRP A 139 -1.15 -12.30 -5.43
C TRP A 139 -2.23 -13.17 -4.80
N LYS A 140 -3.22 -13.62 -5.57
CA LYS A 140 -4.25 -14.55 -5.10
C LYS A 140 -3.62 -15.82 -4.55
N ASP A 141 -2.74 -16.46 -5.31
CA ASP A 141 -2.05 -17.68 -4.87
C ASP A 141 -1.32 -17.49 -3.53
N LYS A 142 -0.63 -16.35 -3.37
CA LYS A 142 0.08 -16.03 -2.11
C LYS A 142 -0.86 -15.74 -0.96
N LEU A 143 -1.96 -15.04 -1.20
CA LEU A 143 -2.98 -14.76 -0.18
C LEU A 143 -3.64 -16.06 0.31
N TYR A 144 -3.93 -17.00 -0.59
CA TYR A 144 -4.46 -18.31 -0.21
C TYR A 144 -3.44 -19.09 0.64
N THR A 145 -2.17 -19.11 0.23
CA THR A 145 -1.09 -19.74 1.00
C THR A 145 -0.92 -19.10 2.39
N LEU A 146 -1.03 -17.76 2.48
CA LEU A 146 -0.98 -17.04 3.77
C LEU A 146 -2.19 -17.33 4.65
N SER A 147 -3.37 -17.46 4.07
CA SER A 147 -4.59 -17.86 4.78
C SER A 147 -4.42 -19.25 5.39
N GLU A 148 -3.89 -20.21 4.64
CA GLU A 148 -3.61 -21.56 5.13
C GLU A 148 -2.56 -21.56 6.25
N LEU A 149 -1.44 -20.85 6.05
CA LEU A 149 -0.39 -20.73 7.06
C LEU A 149 -0.92 -20.14 8.38
N SER A 150 -1.67 -19.04 8.31
CA SER A 150 -2.20 -18.32 9.48
C SER A 150 -3.34 -19.08 10.15
N GLY A 151 -4.24 -19.67 9.35
CA GLY A 151 -5.49 -20.25 9.83
C GLY A 151 -5.42 -21.73 10.21
N GLN A 152 -4.56 -22.50 9.54
CA GLN A 152 -4.48 -23.95 9.68
C GLN A 152 -3.13 -24.41 10.24
N VAL A 153 -2.02 -24.07 9.57
CA VAL A 153 -0.69 -24.61 9.92
C VAL A 153 -0.24 -24.15 11.31
N ILE A 154 -0.12 -22.83 11.52
CA ILE A 154 0.32 -22.27 12.81
C ILE A 154 -0.65 -22.67 13.93
N ARG A 155 -1.94 -22.75 13.62
CA ARG A 155 -2.97 -23.16 14.59
C ARG A 155 -2.80 -24.60 15.05
N SER A 156 -2.46 -25.51 14.15
CA SER A 156 -2.37 -26.95 14.45
C SER A 156 -1.25 -27.29 15.43
N LEU A 157 -0.31 -26.38 15.63
CA LEU A 157 0.87 -26.57 16.48
C LEU A 157 0.58 -26.09 17.92
N PRO A 158 0.71 -26.95 18.93
CA PRO A 158 0.46 -26.59 20.32
C PRO A 158 1.55 -25.65 20.87
N ASP A 159 2.81 -25.93 20.52
CA ASP A 159 4.00 -25.27 21.07
C ASP A 159 4.33 -23.98 20.34
N LYS A 160 4.72 -22.94 21.08
CA LYS A 160 4.92 -21.60 20.51
C LYS A 160 6.16 -21.55 19.64
N ARG A 161 7.22 -22.26 20.04
CA ARG A 161 8.45 -22.36 19.25
C ARG A 161 8.18 -23.01 17.90
N ASP A 162 7.40 -24.08 17.87
CA ASP A 162 7.02 -24.77 16.63
C ASP A 162 6.25 -23.86 15.67
N ARG A 163 5.40 -22.98 16.19
CA ARG A 163 4.71 -21.96 15.39
C ARG A 163 5.69 -21.00 14.71
N PHE A 164 6.71 -20.54 15.42
CA PHE A 164 7.74 -19.67 14.84
C PHE A 164 8.62 -20.41 13.83
N PHE A 165 8.93 -21.70 14.06
CA PHE A 165 9.59 -22.53 13.06
C PHE A 165 8.75 -22.72 11.80
N ALA A 166 7.45 -23.02 11.95
CA ALA A 166 6.53 -23.18 10.84
C ALA A 166 6.39 -21.89 10.03
N TYR A 167 6.33 -20.73 10.70
CA TYR A 167 6.37 -19.43 10.06
C TYR A 167 7.68 -19.24 9.26
N THR A 168 8.83 -19.40 9.92
CA THR A 168 10.14 -19.10 9.32
C THR A 168 10.51 -20.06 8.18
N SER A 169 10.04 -21.30 8.25
CA SER A 169 10.28 -22.35 7.25
C SER A 169 9.28 -22.31 6.08
N SER A 170 8.25 -21.47 6.16
CA SER A 170 7.21 -21.41 5.12
C SER A 170 7.72 -20.77 3.84
N GLY A 171 7.40 -21.38 2.70
CA GLY A 171 7.80 -20.88 1.38
C GLY A 171 7.24 -19.49 1.06
N VAL A 172 6.01 -19.17 1.48
CA VAL A 172 5.42 -17.84 1.26
C VAL A 172 6.12 -16.76 2.09
N VAL A 173 6.58 -17.12 3.29
CA VAL A 173 7.36 -16.25 4.17
C VAL A 173 8.74 -16.03 3.57
N ALA A 174 9.40 -17.07 3.09
CA ALA A 174 10.67 -16.97 2.36
C ALA A 174 10.59 -16.07 1.11
N LEU A 175 9.48 -16.16 0.36
CA LEU A 175 9.27 -15.37 -0.84
C LEU A 175 8.94 -13.91 -0.54
N LEU A 176 7.99 -13.63 0.35
CA LEU A 176 7.43 -12.29 0.54
C LEU A 176 8.12 -11.47 1.62
N GLY A 177 8.69 -12.12 2.63
CA GLY A 177 9.34 -11.40 3.73
C GLY A 177 10.69 -10.79 3.38
N CYS A 178 11.35 -10.27 4.41
CA CYS A 178 12.65 -9.61 4.31
C CYS A 178 13.76 -10.67 4.29
N PRO A 179 14.61 -10.74 3.25
CA PRO A 179 15.65 -11.76 3.16
C PRO A 179 16.60 -11.79 4.37
N ALA A 180 17.05 -10.62 4.84
CA ALA A 180 17.96 -10.52 5.98
C ALA A 180 17.33 -10.92 7.33
N SER A 181 16.00 -11.05 7.42
CA SER A 181 15.36 -11.44 8.69
C SER A 181 15.56 -12.92 9.02
N ARG A 182 15.72 -13.76 8.01
CA ARG A 182 15.59 -15.22 8.09
C ARG A 182 16.55 -15.85 9.08
N ARG A 183 17.85 -15.60 8.89
CA ARG A 183 18.91 -16.20 9.70
C ARG A 183 18.79 -15.74 11.15
N SER A 184 18.68 -14.43 11.35
CA SER A 184 18.53 -13.84 12.68
C SER A 184 17.29 -14.36 13.42
N MET A 185 16.19 -14.62 12.69
CA MET A 185 14.98 -15.18 13.27
C MET A 185 15.20 -16.64 13.70
N LEU A 186 15.82 -17.46 12.86
CA LEU A 186 16.17 -18.85 13.22
C LEU A 186 17.12 -18.91 14.42
N ASP A 187 18.14 -18.07 14.45
CA ASP A 187 19.09 -17.99 15.56
C ASP A 187 18.34 -17.68 16.88
N LEU A 188 17.45 -16.68 16.89
CA LEU A 188 16.62 -16.36 18.05
C LEU A 188 15.71 -17.52 18.49
N ILE A 189 15.06 -18.21 17.54
CA ILE A 189 14.17 -19.34 17.83
C ILE A 189 14.92 -20.50 18.50
N ASN A 190 16.17 -20.74 18.09
CA ASN A 190 17.02 -21.78 18.67
C ASN A 190 17.58 -21.40 20.04
N ASP A 191 17.97 -20.13 20.21
CA ASP A 191 18.72 -19.68 21.39
C ASP A 191 17.81 -19.33 22.58
N LEU A 192 16.61 -18.82 22.32
CA LEU A 192 15.69 -18.35 23.36
C LEU A 192 14.69 -19.41 23.79
N SER A 193 14.32 -19.42 25.06
CA SER A 193 13.18 -20.20 25.57
C SER A 193 11.84 -19.70 25.00
N GLU A 194 10.77 -20.50 25.12
CA GLU A 194 9.46 -20.12 24.57
C GLU A 194 8.90 -18.81 25.16
N ASP A 195 9.09 -18.59 26.46
CA ASP A 195 8.59 -17.37 27.12
C ASP A 195 9.40 -16.14 26.70
N GLU A 196 10.71 -16.30 26.51
CA GLU A 196 11.58 -15.24 25.98
C GLU A 196 11.24 -14.92 24.52
N LEU A 197 10.89 -15.91 23.70
CA LEU A 197 10.49 -15.70 22.30
C LEU A 197 9.25 -14.82 22.20
N VAL A 198 8.22 -15.10 23.01
CA VAL A 198 6.97 -14.33 23.00
C VAL A 198 7.19 -12.87 23.38
N GLN A 199 8.17 -12.59 24.24
CA GLN A 199 8.49 -11.25 24.71
C GLN A 199 9.62 -10.59 23.91
N SER A 200 10.21 -11.30 22.95
CA SER A 200 11.38 -10.84 22.20
C SER A 200 11.03 -9.68 21.26
N ARG A 201 11.48 -8.49 21.64
CA ARG A 201 11.40 -7.29 20.78
C ARG A 201 12.17 -7.50 19.47
N ALA A 202 13.29 -8.21 19.50
CA ALA A 202 14.08 -8.49 18.30
C ALA A 202 13.30 -9.37 17.32
N LEU A 203 12.64 -10.42 17.81
CA LEU A 203 11.78 -11.27 16.99
C LEU A 203 10.62 -10.47 16.37
N ALA A 204 9.95 -9.64 17.18
CA ALA A 204 8.88 -8.77 16.70
C ALA A 204 9.37 -7.77 15.62
N GLN A 205 10.58 -7.22 15.75
CA GLN A 205 11.19 -6.37 14.73
C GLN A 205 11.44 -7.12 13.42
N LEU A 206 11.95 -8.36 13.48
CA LEU A 206 12.19 -9.18 12.29
C LEU A 206 10.88 -9.56 11.57
N MET A 207 9.84 -9.95 12.31
CA MET A 207 8.50 -10.22 11.73
C MET A 207 7.84 -8.95 11.18
N SER A 208 8.10 -7.79 11.80
CA SER A 208 7.66 -6.49 11.26
C SER A 208 8.39 -6.14 9.97
N ALA A 209 9.69 -6.46 9.87
CA ALA A 209 10.47 -6.30 8.64
C ALA A 209 9.88 -7.15 7.51
N ASP A 210 9.48 -8.39 7.81
CA ASP A 210 8.84 -9.27 6.84
C ASP A 210 7.49 -8.71 6.34
N SER A 211 6.72 -8.09 7.24
CA SER A 211 5.44 -7.50 6.87
C SER A 211 5.61 -6.24 6.02
N LEU A 212 6.59 -5.39 6.35
CA LEU A 212 6.94 -4.21 5.54
C LEU A 212 7.50 -4.62 4.18
N ALA A 213 8.29 -5.69 4.10
CA ALA A 213 8.81 -6.22 2.84
C ALA A 213 7.65 -6.67 1.93
N THR A 214 6.66 -7.37 2.50
CA THR A 214 5.47 -7.80 1.76
C THR A 214 4.70 -6.61 1.17
N LEU A 215 4.56 -5.51 1.92
CA LEU A 215 3.94 -4.28 1.42
C LEU A 215 4.76 -3.58 0.32
N LEU A 216 6.08 -3.56 0.44
CA LEU A 216 6.96 -3.02 -0.61
C LEU A 216 6.90 -3.85 -1.89
N ARG A 217 6.83 -5.17 -1.76
CA ARG A 217 6.61 -6.09 -2.89
C ARG A 217 5.27 -5.82 -3.56
N LEU A 218 4.21 -5.63 -2.77
CA LEU A 218 2.90 -5.27 -3.29
C LEU A 218 2.95 -3.95 -4.06
N ALA A 219 3.58 -2.92 -3.49
CA ALA A 219 3.77 -1.63 -4.17
C ALA A 219 4.56 -1.77 -5.48
N ALA A 220 5.57 -2.64 -5.51
CA ALA A 220 6.35 -2.92 -6.72
C ALA A 220 5.46 -3.53 -7.84
N TRP A 221 4.58 -4.46 -7.49
CA TRP A 221 3.62 -5.05 -8.44
C TRP A 221 2.63 -4.02 -8.99
N PHE A 222 2.02 -3.18 -8.14
CA PHE A 222 1.12 -2.11 -8.61
C PHE A 222 1.83 -1.14 -9.56
N MET A 223 3.08 -0.77 -9.27
CA MET A 223 3.85 0.12 -10.12
C MET A 223 4.30 -0.55 -11.43
N ALA A 224 4.59 -1.85 -11.41
CA ALA A 224 4.92 -2.61 -12.62
C ALA A 224 3.69 -2.81 -13.52
N ASP A 225 2.55 -3.15 -12.91
CA ASP A 225 1.25 -3.29 -13.59
C ASP A 225 0.84 -2.00 -14.28
N SER A 226 0.89 -0.87 -13.55
CA SER A 226 0.62 0.46 -14.11
C SER A 226 1.57 0.81 -15.27
N GLN A 227 2.87 0.50 -15.14
CA GLN A 227 3.82 0.73 -16.23
C GLN A 227 3.48 -0.11 -17.47
N VAL A 228 3.12 -1.38 -17.29
CA VAL A 228 2.74 -2.28 -18.41
C VAL A 228 1.42 -1.85 -19.04
N ALA A 229 0.46 -1.36 -18.25
CA ALA A 229 -0.79 -0.82 -18.77
C ALA A 229 -0.57 0.42 -19.66
N ASN A 230 0.49 1.19 -19.42
CA ASN A 230 0.87 2.38 -20.18
C ASN A 230 2.05 2.14 -21.15
N TRP A 231 2.26 0.90 -21.60
CA TRP A 231 3.49 0.49 -22.28
C TRP A 231 3.89 1.33 -23.50
N GLU A 232 2.93 1.73 -24.32
CA GLU A 232 3.20 2.53 -25.53
C GLU A 232 3.82 3.88 -25.17
N PHE A 233 3.26 4.58 -24.19
CA PHE A 233 3.78 5.83 -23.67
C PHE A 233 5.19 5.66 -23.06
N GLU A 234 5.43 4.54 -22.36
CA GLU A 234 6.73 4.24 -21.78
C GLU A 234 7.83 4.08 -22.85
N VAL A 235 7.49 3.48 -23.99
CA VAL A 235 8.40 3.30 -25.13
C VAL A 235 8.65 4.63 -25.84
N GLU A 236 7.61 5.43 -26.07
CA GLU A 236 7.73 6.76 -26.69
C GLU A 236 8.65 7.69 -25.88
N GLU A 237 8.51 7.66 -24.55
CA GLU A 237 9.33 8.46 -23.63
C GLU A 237 10.71 7.84 -23.32
N GLY A 238 11.02 6.64 -23.86
CA GLY A 238 12.29 5.95 -23.58
C GLY A 238 12.47 5.53 -22.12
N THR A 239 11.37 5.34 -21.39
CA THR A 239 11.37 5.00 -19.95
C THR A 239 11.02 3.53 -19.66
N GLN A 240 10.85 2.74 -20.71
CA GLN A 240 10.42 1.35 -20.66
C GLN A 240 11.35 0.40 -19.89
N ASN A 241 12.65 0.72 -19.81
CA ASN A 241 13.67 -0.03 -19.07
C ASN A 241 14.00 0.59 -17.70
N VAL A 242 13.23 1.57 -17.24
CA VAL A 242 13.41 2.23 -15.95
C VAL A 242 12.44 1.65 -14.92
N ILE A 243 12.96 1.27 -13.75
CA ILE A 243 12.10 0.90 -12.62
C ILE A 243 11.42 2.17 -12.09
N ARG A 244 10.10 2.23 -12.26
CA ARG A 244 9.27 3.34 -11.78
C ARG A 244 9.38 3.47 -10.27
N ALA A 245 9.26 4.71 -9.78
CA ALA A 245 9.19 5.03 -8.34
C ALA A 245 10.38 4.55 -7.47
N THR A 246 11.48 4.02 -8.01
CA THR A 246 12.66 3.65 -7.19
C THR A 246 13.25 4.77 -6.34
N TRP A 247 13.08 6.01 -6.77
CA TRP A 247 13.55 7.20 -6.08
C TRP A 247 12.70 7.56 -4.85
N VAL A 248 11.49 6.98 -4.70
CA VAL A 248 10.73 7.09 -3.44
C VAL A 248 11.14 6.04 -2.41
N ILE A 249 11.93 5.05 -2.82
CA ILE A 249 12.45 4.02 -1.91
C ILE A 249 13.77 4.55 -1.30
N PRO A 250 13.90 4.62 0.03
CA PRO A 250 15.12 5.02 0.70
C PRO A 250 16.29 4.11 0.30
N LYS A 251 17.42 4.70 -0.09
CA LYS A 251 18.64 3.98 -0.43
C LYS A 251 19.76 4.36 0.53
N TRP A 252 20.48 3.37 1.01
CA TRP A 252 21.66 3.60 1.84
C TRP A 252 22.85 4.04 0.99
N CYS A 253 23.51 5.11 1.40
CA CYS A 253 24.74 5.58 0.79
C CYS A 253 25.91 5.32 1.73
N ALA A 254 26.74 4.33 1.39
CA ALA A 254 27.88 3.94 2.22
C ALA A 254 28.94 5.04 2.35
N SER A 255 29.11 5.91 1.35
CA SER A 255 30.10 6.99 1.39
C SER A 255 29.72 8.12 2.35
N THR A 256 28.42 8.41 2.48
CA THR A 256 27.90 9.45 3.37
C THR A 256 27.33 8.89 4.67
N GLN A 257 27.31 7.56 4.83
CA GLN A 257 26.70 6.84 5.96
C GLN A 257 25.28 7.37 6.27
N SER A 258 24.50 7.57 5.20
CA SER A 258 23.18 8.19 5.30
C SER A 258 22.20 7.58 4.33
N TRP A 259 20.93 7.61 4.69
CA TRP A 259 19.83 7.27 3.80
C TRP A 259 19.51 8.44 2.87
N SER A 260 19.12 8.14 1.63
CA SER A 260 18.50 9.11 0.75
C SER A 260 17.19 9.63 1.35
N ASN A 261 16.77 10.82 0.94
CA ASN A 261 15.52 11.43 1.35
C ASN A 261 14.50 11.35 0.20
N PRO A 262 13.54 10.40 0.24
CA PRO A 262 12.53 10.26 -0.80
C PRO A 262 11.74 11.54 -1.08
N MET A 263 11.37 12.31 -0.05
CA MET A 263 10.63 13.55 -0.22
C MET A 263 11.45 14.62 -0.95
N GLN A 264 12.76 14.69 -0.67
CA GLN A 264 13.67 15.55 -1.42
C GLN A 264 13.76 15.12 -2.89
N ALA A 265 13.93 13.82 -3.15
CA ALA A 265 13.99 13.28 -4.51
C ALA A 265 12.68 13.55 -5.29
N ALA A 266 11.53 13.49 -4.61
CA ALA A 266 10.23 13.86 -5.18
C ALA A 266 10.21 15.30 -5.67
N LEU A 267 10.65 16.24 -4.82
CA LEU A 267 10.69 17.65 -5.16
C LEU A 267 11.73 17.96 -6.25
N GLU A 268 12.87 17.26 -6.26
CA GLU A 268 13.87 17.36 -7.34
C GLU A 268 13.29 16.96 -8.69
N LYS A 269 12.57 15.83 -8.74
CA LYS A 269 11.89 15.39 -9.96
C LYS A 269 10.80 16.34 -10.39
N LEU A 270 9.93 16.77 -9.47
CA LEU A 270 8.85 17.69 -9.79
C LEU A 270 9.39 19.04 -10.27
N ALA A 271 10.46 19.56 -9.67
CA ALA A 271 11.10 20.79 -10.11
C ALA A 271 11.68 20.64 -11.53
N SER A 272 12.29 19.49 -11.84
CA SER A 272 12.82 19.20 -13.17
C SER A 272 11.69 19.14 -14.21
N LEU A 273 10.57 18.49 -13.87
CA LEU A 273 9.36 18.46 -14.71
C LEU A 273 8.75 19.84 -14.90
N ALA A 274 8.79 20.70 -13.88
CA ALA A 274 8.31 22.07 -13.96
C ALA A 274 9.28 23.02 -14.70
N GLY A 275 10.41 22.53 -15.24
CA GLY A 275 11.32 23.33 -16.06
C GLY A 275 12.60 23.83 -15.36
N LEU A 276 12.91 23.34 -14.15
CA LEU A 276 14.18 23.68 -13.49
C LEU A 276 15.38 23.03 -14.20
N THR A 277 16.10 23.82 -15.01
CA THR A 277 17.29 23.37 -15.75
C THR A 277 18.62 23.71 -15.06
N LYS A 278 18.62 24.64 -14.11
CA LYS A 278 19.82 25.14 -13.42
C LYS A 278 19.92 24.58 -12.01
N LYS A 279 21.17 24.36 -11.54
CA LYS A 279 21.43 23.95 -10.14
C LYS A 279 21.00 25.00 -9.09
N ARG A 280 20.85 26.26 -9.49
CA ARG A 280 20.36 27.34 -8.64
C ARG A 280 19.25 28.13 -9.37
N PRO A 281 18.14 28.48 -8.69
CA PRO A 281 17.79 28.11 -7.31
C PRO A 281 17.57 26.60 -7.14
N GLY A 282 17.73 26.09 -5.93
CA GLY A 282 17.48 24.66 -5.66
C GLY A 282 15.99 24.30 -5.78
N PRO A 283 15.64 23.00 -5.90
CA PRO A 283 14.27 22.51 -6.14
C PRO A 283 13.22 23.09 -5.19
N VAL A 284 13.51 23.08 -3.89
CA VAL A 284 12.64 23.62 -2.83
C VAL A 284 12.36 25.11 -3.03
N THR A 285 13.38 25.89 -3.37
CA THR A 285 13.24 27.32 -3.59
C THR A 285 12.49 27.61 -4.89
N TYR A 286 12.76 26.84 -5.94
CA TYR A 286 12.09 26.97 -7.23
C TYR A 286 10.59 26.69 -7.11
N LEU A 287 10.23 25.49 -6.64
CA LEU A 287 8.83 25.09 -6.46
C LEU A 287 8.10 25.98 -5.45
N GLY A 288 8.78 26.44 -4.40
CA GLY A 288 8.20 27.36 -3.42
C GLY A 288 7.80 28.70 -4.03
N LYS A 289 8.65 29.27 -4.89
CA LYS A 289 8.32 30.50 -5.65
C LYS A 289 7.17 30.27 -6.63
N LEU A 290 7.19 29.12 -7.31
CA LEU A 290 6.17 28.72 -8.27
C LEU A 290 4.78 28.67 -7.61
N TRP A 291 4.71 27.97 -6.49
CA TRP A 291 3.48 27.80 -5.73
C TRP A 291 3.00 29.12 -5.12
N ALA A 292 3.91 29.92 -4.58
CA ALA A 292 3.56 31.22 -4.02
C ALA A 292 3.00 32.19 -5.07
N ALA A 293 3.58 32.20 -6.27
CA ALA A 293 3.10 33.01 -7.39
C ALA A 293 1.68 32.60 -7.83
N HIS A 294 1.39 31.29 -7.86
CA HIS A 294 0.06 30.79 -8.16
C HIS A 294 -0.99 31.24 -7.12
N ASP A 295 -0.64 31.21 -5.84
CA ASP A 295 -1.57 31.54 -4.75
C ASP A 295 -1.65 33.05 -4.44
N GLY A 296 -0.85 33.89 -5.12
CA GLY A 296 -0.73 35.32 -4.80
C GLY A 296 -0.13 35.58 -3.40
N MET A 297 0.76 34.71 -2.95
CA MET A 297 1.40 34.75 -1.63
C MET A 297 2.89 35.09 -1.68
N GLU A 298 3.46 35.48 -0.55
CA GLU A 298 4.90 35.68 -0.41
C GLU A 298 5.69 34.36 -0.54
N PRO A 299 6.77 34.31 -1.35
CA PRO A 299 7.57 33.10 -1.60
C PRO A 299 8.09 32.42 -0.34
N GLU A 300 8.52 33.17 0.67
CA GLU A 300 9.17 32.66 1.88
C GLU A 300 8.30 31.64 2.61
N SER A 301 6.98 31.83 2.58
CA SER A 301 6.04 30.93 3.24
C SER A 301 6.05 29.53 2.61
N ARG A 302 5.89 29.46 1.27
CA ARG A 302 5.88 28.19 0.53
C ARG A 302 7.26 27.54 0.50
N ILE A 303 8.33 28.31 0.40
CA ILE A 303 9.71 27.79 0.49
C ILE A 303 9.96 27.14 1.86
N ARG A 304 9.55 27.80 2.95
CA ARG A 304 9.69 27.26 4.31
C ARG A 304 8.85 26.01 4.49
N LEU A 305 7.63 25.98 3.95
CA LEU A 305 6.75 24.81 3.97
C LEU A 305 7.40 23.59 3.30
N LEU A 306 7.88 23.74 2.05
CA LEU A 306 8.54 22.65 1.33
C LEU A 306 9.83 22.19 2.02
N ARG A 307 10.59 23.11 2.63
CA ARG A 307 11.75 22.77 3.44
C ARG A 307 11.37 21.94 4.67
N ASN A 308 10.26 22.29 5.33
CA ASN A 308 9.75 21.53 6.47
C ASN A 308 9.35 20.11 6.06
N TRP A 309 8.78 19.92 4.86
CA TRP A 309 8.47 18.58 4.35
C TRP A 309 9.73 17.73 4.18
N VAL A 310 10.79 18.28 3.56
CA VAL A 310 12.08 17.59 3.42
C VAL A 310 12.69 17.25 4.78
N GLN A 311 12.57 18.16 5.76
CA GLN A 311 13.12 17.97 7.11
C GLN A 311 12.18 17.18 8.03
N LEU A 312 11.01 16.76 7.55
CA LEU A 312 9.96 16.08 8.32
C LEU A 312 9.56 16.85 9.60
N LYS A 313 9.45 18.18 9.50
CA LYS A 313 9.08 19.10 10.58
C LYS A 313 7.66 19.64 10.38
N GLY A 314 6.97 19.93 11.50
CA GLY A 314 5.69 20.64 11.48
C GLY A 314 4.49 19.79 11.08
N GLY A 315 4.59 18.46 11.21
CA GLY A 315 3.53 17.52 10.86
C GLY A 315 3.61 17.05 9.40
N ARG A 316 2.75 16.11 9.04
CA ARG A 316 2.64 15.58 7.67
C ARG A 316 1.89 16.59 6.79
N PRO A 317 2.28 16.78 5.52
CA PRO A 317 1.47 17.56 4.58
C PRO A 317 0.09 16.92 4.41
N SER A 318 -0.96 17.73 4.28
CA SER A 318 -2.27 17.21 3.89
C SER A 318 -2.24 16.74 2.44
N PHE A 319 -3.07 15.76 2.09
CA PHE A 319 -3.14 15.28 0.72
C PHE A 319 -3.53 16.39 -0.28
N GLN A 320 -4.40 17.31 0.14
CA GLN A 320 -4.76 18.49 -0.67
C GLN A 320 -3.54 19.36 -0.98
N MET A 321 -2.64 19.57 -0.01
CA MET A 321 -1.42 20.35 -0.25
C MET A 321 -0.48 19.67 -1.25
N LEU A 322 -0.41 18.34 -1.23
CA LEU A 322 0.35 17.58 -2.24
C LEU A 322 -0.28 17.76 -3.62
N LEU A 323 -1.61 17.61 -3.71
CA LEU A 323 -2.37 17.78 -4.94
C LEU A 323 -2.23 19.19 -5.52
N ASP A 324 -2.30 20.22 -4.69
CA ASP A 324 -2.14 21.62 -5.11
C ASP A 324 -0.73 21.87 -5.65
N LEU A 325 0.31 21.36 -4.99
CA LEU A 325 1.68 21.49 -5.49
C LEU A 325 1.86 20.81 -6.86
N ILE A 326 1.31 19.61 -7.03
CA ILE A 326 1.38 18.87 -8.30
C ILE A 326 0.64 19.63 -9.39
N ARG A 327 -0.59 20.10 -9.12
CA ARG A 327 -1.39 20.92 -10.04
C ARG A 327 -0.62 22.13 -10.52
N VAL A 328 -0.09 22.95 -9.60
CA VAL A 328 0.66 24.16 -9.98
C VAL A 328 1.87 23.81 -10.84
N SER A 329 2.58 22.74 -10.49
CA SER A 329 3.80 22.35 -11.20
C SER A 329 3.50 21.81 -12.60
N TYR A 330 2.41 21.04 -12.76
CA TYR A 330 1.98 20.50 -14.05
C TYR A 330 1.31 21.57 -14.92
N ASP A 331 0.49 22.45 -14.34
CA ASP A 331 -0.21 23.51 -15.07
C ASP A 331 0.75 24.46 -15.77
N LEU A 332 1.97 24.65 -15.26
CA LEU A 332 3.01 25.40 -15.96
C LEU A 332 3.51 24.69 -17.21
N HIS A 333 3.79 23.39 -17.12
CA HIS A 333 4.22 22.59 -18.26
C HIS A 333 3.12 22.45 -19.32
N ILE A 334 1.87 22.28 -18.86
CA ILE A 334 0.68 22.17 -19.70
C ILE A 334 0.35 23.52 -20.39
N LYS A 335 0.45 24.65 -19.67
CA LYS A 335 0.28 25.99 -20.25
C LYS A 335 1.34 26.31 -21.30
N GLU A 336 2.58 25.88 -21.09
CA GLU A 336 3.69 26.13 -22.03
C GLU A 336 3.58 25.28 -23.31
N ARG A 337 2.95 24.10 -23.26
CA ARG A 337 2.78 23.22 -24.43
C ARG A 337 1.43 23.35 -25.15
N GLY A 338 0.43 24.00 -24.55
CA GLY A 338 -0.89 24.18 -25.16
C GLY A 338 -1.71 22.89 -25.31
N GLU A 339 -1.28 21.81 -24.65
CA GLU A 339 -1.83 20.46 -24.78
C GLU A 339 -2.42 20.02 -23.44
N LEU A 340 -3.56 20.61 -23.03
CA LEU A 340 -4.33 20.10 -21.89
C LEU A 340 -4.93 18.74 -22.27
N PRO A 341 -4.50 17.62 -21.67
CA PRO A 341 -5.17 16.34 -21.88
C PRO A 341 -6.59 16.42 -21.33
N LEU A 342 -7.51 15.66 -21.92
CA LEU A 342 -8.92 15.59 -21.51
C LEU A 342 -9.11 15.19 -20.03
N ASP A 343 -8.12 14.55 -19.40
CA ASP A 343 -8.16 14.18 -17.97
C ASP A 343 -6.81 14.44 -17.26
N ALA A 344 -6.41 15.71 -17.18
CA ALA A 344 -5.27 16.11 -16.34
C ALA A 344 -5.48 15.80 -14.83
N THR A 345 -6.75 15.63 -14.42
CA THR A 345 -7.13 15.39 -13.02
C THR A 345 -6.60 14.06 -12.50
N ALA A 346 -6.67 12.99 -13.31
CA ALA A 346 -6.12 11.69 -12.97
C ALA A 346 -4.59 11.77 -12.74
N GLY A 347 -3.87 12.46 -13.62
CA GLY A 347 -2.42 12.66 -13.49
C GLY A 347 -2.03 13.43 -12.24
N TYR A 348 -2.81 14.46 -11.85
CA TYR A 348 -2.56 15.20 -10.62
C TYR A 348 -2.74 14.31 -9.38
N TRP A 349 -3.78 13.48 -9.38
CA TRP A 349 -4.07 12.57 -8.29
C TRP A 349 -2.98 11.51 -8.14
N GLU A 350 -2.56 10.90 -9.24
CA GLU A 350 -1.46 9.92 -9.25
C GLU A 350 -0.15 10.55 -8.74
N GLY A 351 0.19 11.75 -9.22
CA GLY A 351 1.36 12.48 -8.73
C GLY A 351 1.30 12.75 -7.23
N ALA A 352 0.14 13.14 -6.71
CA ALA A 352 -0.07 13.37 -5.28
C ALA A 352 0.06 12.06 -4.47
N CYS A 353 -0.44 10.94 -4.98
CA CYS A 353 -0.27 9.61 -4.39
C CYS A 353 1.21 9.20 -4.31
N ILE A 354 1.98 9.40 -5.38
CA ILE A 354 3.42 9.13 -5.39
C ILE A 354 4.15 10.02 -4.38
N PHE A 355 3.77 11.30 -4.26
CA PHE A 355 4.30 12.20 -3.24
C PHE A 355 3.96 11.76 -1.82
N ARG A 356 2.74 11.29 -1.58
CA ARG A 356 2.35 10.72 -0.28
C ARG A 356 3.20 9.49 0.04
N PHE A 357 3.47 8.65 -0.95
CA PHE A 357 4.32 7.49 -0.75
C PHE A 357 5.76 7.89 -0.42
N ALA A 358 6.34 8.87 -1.13
CA ALA A 358 7.66 9.43 -0.83
C ALA A 358 7.75 10.00 0.61
N GLU A 359 6.75 10.77 1.01
CA GLU A 359 6.66 11.33 2.36
C GLU A 359 6.57 10.22 3.42
N THR A 360 5.71 9.23 3.18
CA THR A 360 5.56 8.06 4.06
C THR A 360 6.88 7.30 4.19
N MET A 361 7.57 7.03 3.09
CA MET A 361 8.86 6.30 3.11
C MET A 361 9.96 7.08 3.83
N SER A 362 9.94 8.42 3.73
CA SER A 362 10.86 9.30 4.48
C SER A 362 10.62 9.19 6.00
N ILE A 363 9.35 9.10 6.42
CA ILE A 363 8.97 8.89 7.82
C ILE A 363 9.33 7.48 8.28
N VAL A 364 8.99 6.46 7.49
CA VAL A 364 9.25 5.05 7.81
C VAL A 364 10.73 4.84 8.07
N ILE A 365 11.62 5.25 7.16
CA ILE A 365 13.06 5.03 7.37
C ILE A 365 13.57 5.76 8.61
N ARG A 366 13.17 7.01 8.81
CA ARG A 366 13.53 7.81 9.99
C ARG A 366 13.10 7.11 11.28
N ASP A 367 11.86 6.62 11.33
CA ASP A 367 11.29 6.03 12.54
C ASP A 367 11.90 4.66 12.83
N LEU A 368 12.19 3.86 11.80
CA LEU A 368 12.93 2.59 11.95
C LEU A 368 14.37 2.84 12.46
N GLN A 369 15.04 3.87 11.95
CA GLN A 369 16.37 4.28 12.46
C GLN A 369 16.31 4.71 13.93
N HIS A 370 15.35 5.56 14.32
CA HIS A 370 15.17 5.97 15.72
C HIS A 370 14.80 4.80 16.63
N ALA A 371 14.07 3.81 16.10
CA ALA A 371 13.74 2.59 16.81
C ALA A 371 14.94 1.62 16.95
N GLY A 372 16.11 1.97 16.40
CA GLY A 372 17.36 1.22 16.53
C GLY A 372 17.45 -0.01 15.63
N TRP A 373 16.76 -0.01 14.48
CA TRP A 373 16.83 -1.14 13.56
C TRP A 373 18.21 -1.25 12.90
N PRO A 374 18.77 -2.45 12.74
CA PRO A 374 20.07 -2.65 12.10
C PRO A 374 20.08 -2.14 10.64
N THR A 375 21.13 -1.41 10.24
CA THR A 375 21.24 -0.87 8.88
C THR A 375 21.14 -1.95 7.81
N GLU A 376 21.80 -3.10 7.99
CA GLU A 376 21.76 -4.21 7.03
C GLU A 376 20.33 -4.78 6.84
N LEU A 377 19.55 -4.85 7.93
CA LEU A 377 18.15 -5.26 7.86
C LEU A 377 17.32 -4.26 7.05
N LEU A 378 17.57 -2.96 7.25
CA LEU A 378 16.89 -1.90 6.52
C LEU A 378 17.29 -1.86 5.05
N ILE A 379 18.57 -2.11 4.72
CA ILE A 379 19.03 -2.21 3.32
C ILE A 379 18.29 -3.35 2.63
N SER A 380 18.34 -4.55 3.22
CA SER A 380 17.64 -5.72 2.68
C SER A 380 16.13 -5.51 2.57
N LEU A 381 15.52 -4.76 3.48
CA LEU A 381 14.10 -4.41 3.44
C LEU A 381 13.79 -3.50 2.25
N MET A 382 14.57 -2.45 2.02
CA MET A 382 14.30 -1.49 0.95
C MET A 382 14.60 -2.08 -0.44
N ASP A 383 15.58 -2.98 -0.54
CA ASP A 383 16.00 -3.59 -1.81
C ASP A 383 14.98 -4.58 -2.39
N VAL A 384 14.02 -5.06 -1.59
CA VAL A 384 12.97 -5.97 -2.09
C VAL A 384 12.12 -5.33 -3.19
N TYR A 385 11.97 -4.00 -3.18
CA TYR A 385 11.16 -3.28 -4.16
C TYR A 385 11.69 -3.46 -5.58
N ASP A 386 12.99 -3.22 -5.81
CA ASP A 386 13.62 -3.33 -7.13
C ASP A 386 13.54 -4.78 -7.65
N THR A 387 13.92 -5.72 -6.78
CA THR A 387 13.91 -7.16 -7.09
C THR A 387 12.51 -7.66 -7.45
N GLU A 388 11.50 -7.29 -6.67
CA GLU A 388 10.13 -7.69 -6.95
C GLU A 388 9.58 -7.00 -8.20
N TYR A 389 9.91 -5.73 -8.44
CA TYR A 389 9.48 -5.02 -9.64
C TYR A 389 9.98 -5.71 -10.90
N ARG A 390 11.24 -6.13 -10.93
CA ARG A 390 11.82 -6.89 -12.05
C ARG A 390 11.10 -8.22 -12.25
N THR A 391 10.79 -8.90 -11.17
CA THR A 391 10.00 -10.16 -11.20
C THR A 391 8.62 -9.93 -11.78
N ALA A 392 7.91 -8.90 -11.31
CA ALA A 392 6.59 -8.52 -11.81
C ALA A 392 6.64 -8.19 -13.31
N ARG A 393 7.58 -7.35 -13.74
CA ARG A 393 7.81 -6.99 -15.14
C ARG A 393 8.09 -8.20 -16.03
N HIS A 394 8.89 -9.15 -15.55
CA HIS A 394 9.15 -10.39 -16.27
C HIS A 394 7.88 -11.22 -16.44
N LEU A 395 7.11 -11.43 -15.37
CA LEU A 395 5.87 -12.20 -15.39
C LEU A 395 4.77 -11.54 -16.23
N LEU A 396 4.72 -10.21 -16.25
CA LEU A 396 3.82 -9.43 -17.10
C LEU A 396 4.23 -9.42 -18.59
N GLY A 397 5.29 -10.15 -18.96
CA GLY A 397 5.74 -10.29 -20.35
C GLY A 397 6.49 -9.07 -20.89
N LYS A 398 6.98 -8.19 -20.01
CA LYS A 398 7.73 -6.98 -20.35
C LYS A 398 9.00 -6.89 -19.47
N PRO A 399 9.96 -7.82 -19.60
CA PRO A 399 11.17 -7.78 -18.76
C PRO A 399 11.96 -6.48 -18.97
N ILE A 400 12.69 -6.05 -17.95
CA ILE A 400 13.62 -4.93 -18.08
C ILE A 400 14.88 -5.46 -18.77
N GLU A 401 15.23 -4.84 -19.90
CA GLU A 401 16.44 -5.18 -20.65
C GLU A 401 17.66 -4.53 -19.96
N ASN A 402 18.77 -5.28 -19.91
CA ASN A 402 20.04 -4.82 -19.31
C ASN A 402 20.87 -3.99 -20.29
#